data_AF-A0AAU7YZP0-F1
#
_entry.id   AF-A0AAU7YZP0-F1
#
_cell.length_a   1.000
_cell.length_b   1.000
_cell.length_c   1.000
_cell.angle_alpha   90.00
_cell.angle_beta   90.00
_cell.angle_gamma   90.00
#
_symmetry.space_group_name_H-M   'P 1'
#
loop_
_entity.id
_entity.type
_entity.pdbx_description
1 polymer ?
#
loop_
_entity_poly.entity_id
_entity_poly.type
_entity_poly.pdbx_seq_one_letter_code
_entity_poly.pdbx_strand_id
1 'polypeptide(L)'
;MLIPHWRKVLLCSCLFAILIALGAGLVRVAAKSATEAPAGFNTPSFNSAQSVSNGIAEPTGDTFARDQQVYEQNETVANGLGPVYNATSCVTCHQNPNSGAASQITELRVGHNDENGNFVNPTIFINDGKNTITGRSIVNDRAIGPEAQETIPATENIRTLRAALNTLGDGFVEAIDDKTLIAIAEEQPELSEGRVHGEVVQAPIFEAPGQTRVGRFGWKDQHSSLLSFIGDAYLNEMGISNRLRPTNVTNVLNTTTGVEDQPDDLGLADIDHFAQFIRGTMVPPRDTVLAATPAALRGGELFRRVGCSVCHVQSITTAPPGTVIDGGMFTVPEALGDKIIHPFSDFLLHDIGTGDGIVQVGPQDTANKLRTAPLWGLRTKARFMHDLGSLSVDNAISRHDGEARQPARRFRELSPEEKEELITFLKTL
;
A
#
# COMPACT_ATOMS: atom_id res chain seq x y z
N MET A 1 -70.46 -17.30 67.39
CA MET A 1 -71.91 -17.57 67.44
C MET A 1 -72.48 -17.25 66.06
N LEU A 2 -73.35 -18.11 65.50
CA LEU A 2 -74.15 -17.92 64.27
C LEU A 2 -73.40 -17.71 62.92
N ILE A 3 -73.37 -18.78 62.13
CA ILE A 3 -73.56 -18.78 60.65
C ILE A 3 -75.06 -19.07 60.45
N PRO A 4 -75.84 -18.27 59.69
CA PRO A 4 -76.12 -18.43 58.23
C PRO A 4 -76.18 -17.05 57.49
N HIS A 5 -76.52 -16.81 56.20
CA HIS A 5 -76.64 -17.46 54.86
C HIS A 5 -76.94 -16.31 53.82
N TRP A 6 -77.01 -16.39 52.47
CA TRP A 6 -76.91 -17.46 51.44
C TRP A 6 -76.57 -16.89 50.03
N ARG A 7 -76.23 -17.80 49.08
CA ARG A 7 -76.63 -17.93 47.64
C ARG A 7 -77.29 -16.73 46.90
N LYS A 8 -77.02 -16.40 45.61
CA LYS A 8 -76.24 -16.92 44.43
C LYS A 8 -75.77 -15.67 43.60
N VAL A 9 -75.41 -15.58 42.30
CA VAL A 9 -75.39 -16.40 41.04
C VAL A 9 -74.25 -15.85 40.12
N LEU A 10 -73.85 -16.58 39.04
CA LEU A 10 -72.91 -16.18 37.95
C LEU A 10 -71.47 -15.84 38.42
N LEU A 11 -70.39 -16.59 38.13
CA LEU A 11 -69.90 -17.38 36.98
C LEU A 11 -69.16 -16.56 35.89
N CYS A 12 -67.84 -16.80 35.83
CA CYS A 12 -66.81 -16.47 34.83
C CYS A 12 -67.12 -15.50 33.66
N SER A 13 -66.32 -14.43 33.53
CA SER A 13 -65.23 -14.32 32.51
C SER A 13 -64.68 -12.88 32.38
N CYS A 14 -63.49 -12.60 32.90
CA CYS A 14 -62.74 -11.36 32.62
C CYS A 14 -61.24 -11.65 32.44
N LEU A 15 -60.90 -12.33 31.34
CA LEU A 15 -59.53 -12.68 30.99
C LEU A 15 -59.24 -12.31 29.52
N PHE A 16 -59.37 -11.01 29.20
CA PHE A 16 -58.85 -10.40 27.97
C PHE A 16 -58.80 -8.86 28.11
N ALA A 17 -57.62 -8.32 28.44
CA ALA A 17 -57.39 -6.88 28.51
C ALA A 17 -55.94 -6.53 28.14
N ILE A 18 -55.72 -6.26 26.85
CA ILE A 18 -54.63 -5.46 26.28
C ILE A 18 -53.20 -5.91 26.67
N LEU A 19 -52.68 -6.89 25.92
CA LEU A 19 -51.26 -7.25 25.91
C LEU A 19 -50.59 -6.56 24.70
N ILE A 20 -50.30 -5.26 24.83
CA ILE A 20 -49.70 -4.42 23.76
C ILE A 20 -48.58 -3.56 24.36
N ALA A 21 -47.53 -3.32 23.56
CA ALA A 21 -46.40 -2.41 23.81
C ALA A 21 -45.48 -2.73 25.01
N LEU A 22 -44.59 -3.71 24.82
CA LEU A 22 -43.15 -3.51 25.07
C LEU A 22 -42.25 -4.51 24.29
N GLY A 23 -42.65 -4.80 23.05
CA GLY A 23 -41.81 -5.53 22.09
C GLY A 23 -40.70 -4.65 21.51
N ALA A 24 -39.75 -4.24 22.36
CA ALA A 24 -38.55 -3.53 21.92
C ALA A 24 -37.70 -4.50 21.08
N GLY A 25 -37.80 -4.39 19.75
CA GLY A 25 -37.11 -5.26 18.82
C GLY A 25 -35.60 -5.09 18.92
N LEU A 26 -34.95 -5.99 19.66
CA LEU A 26 -33.51 -6.22 19.57
C LEU A 26 -33.20 -6.80 18.18
N VAL A 27 -33.15 -5.91 17.18
CA VAL A 27 -32.48 -6.17 15.92
C VAL A 27 -31.00 -6.34 16.26
N ARG A 28 -30.61 -7.58 16.54
CA ARG A 28 -29.23 -8.00 16.39
C ARG A 28 -28.90 -7.84 14.91
N VAL A 29 -28.33 -6.68 14.57
CA VAL A 29 -27.50 -6.55 13.39
C VAL A 29 -26.42 -7.61 13.58
N ALA A 30 -26.54 -8.72 12.85
CA ALA A 30 -25.52 -9.75 12.86
C ALA A 30 -24.31 -9.12 12.18
N ALA A 31 -23.30 -8.74 12.97
CA ALA A 31 -22.02 -8.30 12.46
C ALA A 31 -21.53 -9.39 11.50
N LYS A 32 -21.47 -9.05 10.22
CA LYS A 32 -21.06 -9.94 9.14
C LYS A 32 -19.60 -10.27 9.39
N SER A 33 -19.29 -11.53 9.69
CA SER A 33 -17.91 -11.94 9.95
C SER A 33 -17.04 -11.60 8.74
N ALA A 34 -15.90 -10.98 8.97
CA ALA A 34 -14.98 -10.60 7.90
C ALA A 34 -14.66 -11.80 6.99
N THR A 35 -14.62 -11.53 5.68
CA THR A 35 -14.45 -12.54 4.64
C THR A 35 -13.06 -12.47 4.04
N GLU A 36 -12.47 -13.59 3.66
CA GLU A 36 -11.25 -13.61 2.85
C GLU A 36 -11.35 -12.68 1.63
N ALA A 37 -10.31 -11.88 1.40
CA ALA A 37 -10.22 -11.02 0.21
C ALA A 37 -10.10 -11.87 -1.07
N PRO A 38 -10.74 -11.47 -2.18
CA PRO A 38 -10.56 -12.14 -3.46
C PRO A 38 -9.11 -12.00 -3.92
N ALA A 39 -8.52 -13.13 -4.30
CA ALA A 39 -7.09 -13.24 -4.59
C ALA A 39 -6.86 -13.82 -6.00
N GLY A 40 -6.00 -13.19 -6.80
CA GLY A 40 -5.82 -13.56 -8.20
C GLY A 40 -4.84 -12.66 -8.95
N PHE A 41 -4.31 -13.16 -10.07
CA PHE A 41 -3.47 -12.41 -11.00
C PHE A 41 -4.28 -12.11 -12.28
N ASN A 42 -5.34 -11.32 -12.11
CA ASN A 42 -6.44 -11.18 -13.08
C ASN A 42 -6.41 -9.86 -13.88
N THR A 43 -5.23 -9.26 -14.02
CA THR A 43 -4.97 -8.01 -14.76
C THR A 43 -3.91 -8.23 -15.86
N PRO A 44 -4.22 -8.99 -16.92
CA PRO A 44 -3.20 -9.49 -17.85
C PRO A 44 -2.82 -8.44 -18.90
N SER A 45 -1.52 -8.13 -19.01
CA SER A 45 -1.01 -6.98 -19.78
C SER A 45 -0.81 -7.20 -21.29
N PHE A 46 -0.70 -8.46 -21.73
CA PHE A 46 -0.09 -8.78 -23.04
C PHE A 46 -0.82 -9.84 -23.88
N ASN A 47 -2.03 -10.29 -23.50
CA ASN A 47 -2.69 -11.43 -24.13
C ASN A 47 -4.18 -11.23 -24.50
N SER A 48 -4.71 -10.01 -24.39
CA SER A 48 -6.11 -9.64 -24.68
C SER A 48 -7.18 -10.41 -23.88
N ALA A 49 -6.82 -11.11 -22.81
CA ALA A 49 -7.80 -11.70 -21.90
C ALA A 49 -8.45 -10.60 -21.04
N GLN A 50 -9.76 -10.72 -20.79
CA GLN A 50 -10.50 -9.69 -20.06
C GLN A 50 -10.11 -9.66 -18.57
N SER A 51 -9.78 -8.47 -18.07
CA SER A 51 -9.47 -8.22 -16.67
C SER A 51 -10.66 -8.43 -15.75
N VAL A 52 -10.42 -8.93 -14.52
CA VAL A 52 -11.47 -9.20 -13.53
C VAL A 52 -11.13 -8.51 -12.22
N SER A 53 -11.94 -7.53 -11.82
CA SER A 53 -11.77 -6.81 -10.56
C SER A 53 -12.16 -7.66 -9.35
N ASN A 54 -11.79 -7.19 -8.16
CA ASN A 54 -12.19 -7.74 -6.87
C ASN A 54 -13.70 -7.61 -6.55
N GLY A 55 -14.50 -7.00 -7.44
CA GLY A 55 -15.92 -6.76 -7.24
C GLY A 55 -16.26 -5.36 -6.73
N ILE A 56 -15.31 -4.42 -6.71
CA ILE A 56 -15.61 -2.99 -6.56
C ILE A 56 -16.57 -2.53 -7.68
N ALA A 57 -17.42 -1.55 -7.36
CA ALA A 57 -18.36 -0.97 -8.31
C ALA A 57 -17.74 0.27 -8.94
N GLU A 58 -17.66 0.27 -10.27
CA GLU A 58 -17.10 1.39 -11.04
C GLU A 58 -18.13 2.50 -11.30
N PRO A 59 -17.69 3.72 -11.66
CA PRO A 59 -18.56 4.81 -12.09
C PRO A 59 -19.48 4.44 -13.27
N THR A 60 -20.60 5.15 -13.41
CA THR A 60 -21.58 4.87 -14.48
C THR A 60 -21.01 5.25 -15.86
N GLY A 61 -20.75 4.24 -16.68
CA GLY A 61 -20.12 4.38 -18.00
C GLY A 61 -18.66 3.92 -18.04
N ASP A 62 -18.09 3.58 -16.89
CA ASP A 62 -16.72 3.09 -16.76
C ASP A 62 -16.64 1.57 -16.55
N THR A 63 -15.44 1.00 -16.67
CA THR A 63 -15.15 -0.41 -16.36
C THR A 63 -13.69 -0.60 -15.96
N PHE A 64 -13.42 -1.52 -15.04
CA PHE A 64 -12.08 -1.99 -14.66
C PHE A 64 -11.12 -2.31 -15.84
N ALA A 65 -11.67 -2.75 -16.98
CA ALA A 65 -10.89 -3.03 -18.19
C ALA A 65 -10.51 -1.77 -18.99
N ARG A 66 -11.27 -0.67 -18.84
CA ARG A 66 -10.92 0.68 -19.31
C ARG A 66 -9.88 1.30 -18.37
N ASP A 67 -10.08 1.20 -17.05
CA ASP A 67 -9.11 1.67 -16.06
C ASP A 67 -7.71 1.04 -16.29
N GLN A 68 -7.67 -0.28 -16.57
CA GLN A 68 -6.41 -0.95 -16.95
C GLN A 68 -5.84 -0.45 -18.29
N GLN A 69 -6.68 -0.14 -19.30
CA GLN A 69 -6.21 0.38 -20.58
C GLN A 69 -5.57 1.78 -20.43
N VAL A 70 -6.12 2.63 -19.58
CA VAL A 70 -5.52 3.92 -19.22
C VAL A 70 -4.20 3.70 -18.46
N TYR A 71 -4.18 2.81 -17.46
CA TYR A 71 -2.95 2.41 -16.73
C TYR A 71 -1.84 1.83 -17.62
N GLU A 72 -2.20 1.22 -18.76
CA GLU A 72 -1.29 0.66 -19.75
C GLU A 72 -0.92 1.63 -20.89
N GLN A 73 -1.59 2.77 -21.00
CA GLN A 73 -1.40 3.75 -22.05
C GLN A 73 0.02 4.33 -22.03
N ASN A 74 0.60 4.52 -23.22
CA ASN A 74 1.90 5.18 -23.35
C ASN A 74 1.72 6.68 -23.61
N GLU A 75 2.13 7.44 -22.61
CA GLU A 75 2.12 8.90 -22.61
C GLU A 75 3.23 9.47 -23.49
N THR A 76 2.96 10.66 -24.02
CA THR A 76 3.79 11.36 -25.00
C THR A 76 3.85 12.85 -24.68
N VAL A 77 4.80 13.57 -25.30
CA VAL A 77 4.92 15.03 -25.15
C VAL A 77 3.64 15.77 -25.63
N ALA A 78 2.83 15.14 -26.50
CA ALA A 78 1.60 15.73 -27.01
C ALA A 78 0.42 15.67 -26.01
N ASN A 79 0.49 14.81 -24.99
CA ASN A 79 -0.51 14.68 -23.93
C ASN A 79 0.07 14.80 -22.51
N GLY A 80 1.31 15.29 -22.36
CA GLY A 80 1.83 15.83 -21.10
C GLY A 80 3.17 15.29 -20.61
N LEU A 81 3.70 14.21 -21.20
CA LEU A 81 4.90 13.52 -20.71
C LEU A 81 6.12 14.46 -20.58
N GLY A 82 6.77 14.43 -19.42
CA GLY A 82 8.02 15.12 -19.13
C GLY A 82 7.83 16.48 -18.42
N PRO A 83 8.80 17.42 -18.51
CA PRO A 83 10.02 17.35 -19.31
C PRO A 83 11.06 16.30 -18.88
N VAL A 84 10.91 15.73 -17.67
CA VAL A 84 11.75 14.68 -17.08
C VAL A 84 10.89 13.51 -16.61
N TYR A 85 11.33 12.26 -16.81
CA TYR A 85 10.52 11.06 -16.56
C TYR A 85 11.34 9.76 -16.45
N ASN A 86 10.82 8.77 -15.71
CA ASN A 86 11.32 7.40 -15.59
C ASN A 86 10.59 6.40 -16.48
N ALA A 87 9.32 6.66 -16.83
CA ALA A 87 8.47 5.76 -17.61
C ALA A 87 7.51 6.53 -18.52
N THR A 88 7.01 5.86 -19.57
CA THR A 88 5.93 6.38 -20.42
C THR A 88 4.56 5.80 -20.05
N SER A 89 4.49 4.84 -19.14
CA SER A 89 3.25 4.21 -18.70
C SER A 89 3.41 3.59 -17.32
N CYS A 90 2.34 3.50 -16.54
CA CYS A 90 2.39 2.85 -15.22
C CYS A 90 2.79 1.37 -15.36
N VAL A 91 2.27 0.68 -16.38
CA VAL A 91 2.65 -0.71 -16.69
C VAL A 91 4.14 -0.90 -17.00
N THR A 92 4.88 0.11 -17.50
CA THR A 92 6.34 0.00 -17.71
C THR A 92 7.07 -0.35 -16.41
N CYS A 93 6.63 0.22 -15.29
CA CYS A 93 7.19 -0.04 -13.96
C CYS A 93 6.44 -1.13 -13.19
N HIS A 94 5.20 -1.45 -13.55
CA HIS A 94 4.32 -2.30 -12.76
C HIS A 94 3.64 -3.42 -13.58
N GLN A 95 4.38 -4.49 -13.95
CA GLN A 95 3.91 -5.52 -14.91
C GLN A 95 4.26 -6.99 -14.65
N ASN A 96 5.02 -7.37 -13.61
CA ASN A 96 5.45 -8.77 -13.43
C ASN A 96 4.76 -9.45 -12.21
N PRO A 97 3.82 -10.41 -12.40
CA PRO A 97 3.47 -11.09 -13.65
C PRO A 97 2.38 -10.40 -14.49
N ASN A 98 1.75 -9.35 -13.94
CA ASN A 98 0.52 -8.73 -14.42
C ASN A 98 0.56 -7.20 -14.20
N SER A 99 -0.34 -6.45 -14.85
CA SER A 99 -0.45 -5.00 -14.67
C SER A 99 -0.84 -4.65 -13.23
N GLY A 100 -0.10 -3.72 -12.63
CA GLY A 100 -0.17 -3.39 -11.20
C GLY A 100 0.78 -4.23 -10.31
N ALA A 101 1.40 -5.28 -10.84
CA ALA A 101 2.36 -6.08 -10.06
C ALA A 101 3.71 -5.36 -9.91
N ALA A 102 4.62 -5.90 -9.08
CA ALA A 102 6.00 -5.40 -8.99
C ALA A 102 6.77 -5.60 -10.32
N SER A 103 7.97 -5.03 -10.43
CA SER A 103 8.90 -5.33 -11.52
C SER A 103 10.36 -5.35 -11.04
N GLN A 104 11.30 -5.37 -11.98
CA GLN A 104 12.73 -5.23 -11.73
C GLN A 104 13.27 -3.83 -12.07
N ILE A 105 12.37 -2.86 -12.31
CA ILE A 105 12.72 -1.45 -12.52
C ILE A 105 13.02 -0.80 -11.17
N THR A 106 14.06 0.05 -11.15
CA THR A 106 14.42 0.89 -10.02
C THR A 106 14.50 2.35 -10.44
N GLU A 107 13.98 3.24 -9.62
CA GLU A 107 14.22 4.68 -9.68
C GLU A 107 15.50 5.07 -8.90
N LEU A 108 16.14 6.17 -9.29
CA LEU A 108 17.28 6.76 -8.58
C LEU A 108 16.78 7.82 -7.59
N ARG A 109 17.13 7.65 -6.30
CA ARG A 109 16.93 8.68 -5.26
C ARG A 109 18.27 9.19 -4.75
N VAL A 110 18.39 10.50 -4.55
CA VAL A 110 19.60 11.16 -4.05
C VAL A 110 19.30 12.27 -3.04
N GLY A 111 20.34 12.77 -2.40
CA GLY A 111 20.34 13.96 -1.53
C GLY A 111 21.66 14.08 -0.76
N HIS A 112 21.65 14.84 0.33
CA HIS A 112 22.80 14.97 1.23
C HIS A 112 22.34 15.19 2.68
N ASN A 113 23.29 15.18 3.62
CA ASN A 113 23.05 15.61 4.99
C ASN A 113 23.59 17.03 5.22
N ASP A 114 22.90 17.81 6.07
CA ASP A 114 23.38 19.10 6.56
C ASP A 114 24.51 18.95 7.61
N GLU A 115 25.02 20.07 8.14
CA GLU A 115 26.06 20.10 9.18
C GLU A 115 25.63 19.43 10.50
N ASN A 116 24.33 19.21 10.71
CA ASN A 116 23.76 18.56 11.90
C ASN A 116 23.47 17.06 11.67
N GLY A 117 23.56 16.57 10.43
CA GLY A 117 23.23 15.20 10.04
C GLY A 117 21.78 14.99 9.56
N ASN A 118 20.99 16.05 9.37
CA ASN A 118 19.62 15.98 8.82
C ASN A 118 19.66 15.72 7.30
N PHE A 119 18.78 14.86 6.80
CA PHE A 119 18.56 14.70 5.36
C PHE A 119 18.00 15.98 4.73
N VAL A 120 18.58 16.37 3.60
CA VAL A 120 18.18 17.50 2.76
C VAL A 120 17.92 17.00 1.33
N ASN A 121 16.77 17.40 0.76
CA ASN A 121 16.46 17.12 -0.64
C ASN A 121 17.48 17.81 -1.58
N PRO A 122 17.88 17.15 -2.68
CA PRO A 122 18.94 17.63 -3.56
C PRO A 122 18.60 18.93 -4.29
N THR A 123 19.65 19.63 -4.73
CA THR A 123 19.53 20.67 -5.76
C THR A 123 20.07 20.13 -7.07
N ILE A 124 19.18 19.60 -7.91
CA ILE A 124 19.52 18.99 -9.20
C ILE A 124 19.65 20.08 -10.26
N PHE A 125 20.72 20.05 -11.06
CA PHE A 125 20.96 21.02 -12.12
C PHE A 125 20.42 20.52 -13.47
N ILE A 126 19.82 21.43 -14.25
CA ILE A 126 19.41 21.23 -15.64
C ILE A 126 19.81 22.45 -16.48
N ASN A 127 19.65 22.39 -17.81
CA ASN A 127 19.90 23.50 -18.74
C ASN A 127 21.30 24.12 -18.58
N ASP A 128 22.36 23.32 -18.61
CA ASP A 128 23.75 23.71 -18.31
C ASP A 128 23.94 24.39 -16.93
N GLY A 129 23.10 24.08 -15.95
CA GLY A 129 23.10 24.70 -14.63
C GLY A 129 22.40 26.07 -14.55
N LYS A 130 21.73 26.52 -15.62
CA LYS A 130 20.93 27.76 -15.63
C LYS A 130 19.63 27.62 -14.82
N ASN A 131 19.19 26.40 -14.55
CA ASN A 131 17.96 26.08 -13.83
C ASN A 131 18.19 24.90 -12.88
N THR A 132 17.32 24.76 -11.87
CA THR A 132 17.41 23.72 -10.85
C THR A 132 16.05 23.11 -10.53
N ILE A 133 16.03 21.81 -10.21
CA ILE A 133 14.90 21.08 -9.62
C ILE A 133 15.24 20.82 -8.14
N THR A 134 14.27 21.01 -7.24
CA THR A 134 14.45 20.94 -5.78
C THR A 134 13.20 20.36 -5.10
N GLY A 135 13.27 20.06 -3.80
CA GLY A 135 12.11 19.64 -3.00
C GLY A 135 11.66 18.19 -3.20
N ARG A 136 12.33 17.43 -4.08
CA ARG A 136 12.14 15.99 -4.31
C ARG A 136 13.48 15.27 -4.27
N SER A 137 13.49 14.03 -3.80
CA SER A 137 14.69 13.18 -3.77
C SER A 137 14.91 12.37 -5.04
N ILE A 138 13.93 12.32 -5.95
CA ILE A 138 14.01 11.56 -7.21
C ILE A 138 14.83 12.29 -8.26
N VAL A 139 15.59 11.50 -9.03
CA VAL A 139 16.23 11.89 -10.28
C VAL A 139 15.69 10.97 -11.38
N ASN A 140 15.27 11.56 -12.49
CA ASN A 140 14.68 10.82 -13.60
C ASN A 140 15.75 10.36 -14.62
N ASP A 141 15.63 9.11 -15.06
CA ASP A 141 16.54 8.49 -16.04
C ASP A 141 16.44 9.10 -17.46
N ARG A 142 15.36 9.84 -17.77
CA ARG A 142 15.09 10.37 -19.12
C ARG A 142 14.56 11.80 -19.07
N ALA A 143 14.79 12.52 -20.18
CA ALA A 143 14.24 13.83 -20.45
C ALA A 143 13.81 13.95 -21.92
N ILE A 144 12.84 14.82 -22.20
CA ILE A 144 12.30 15.01 -23.56
C ILE A 144 13.25 15.77 -24.50
N GLY A 145 14.29 16.39 -23.94
CA GLY A 145 15.39 17.03 -24.65
C GLY A 145 16.58 17.28 -23.70
N PRO A 146 17.80 17.49 -24.24
CA PRO A 146 19.02 17.54 -23.45
C PRO A 146 19.05 18.69 -22.43
N GLU A 147 18.34 19.79 -22.69
CA GLU A 147 18.24 20.93 -21.77
C GLU A 147 17.50 20.56 -20.46
N ALA A 148 16.61 19.58 -20.49
CA ALA A 148 15.89 19.10 -19.30
C ALA A 148 16.62 17.96 -18.57
N GLN A 149 17.71 17.40 -19.12
CA GLN A 149 18.39 16.25 -18.53
C GLN A 149 19.00 16.59 -17.16
N GLU A 150 18.58 15.85 -16.12
CA GLU A 150 19.02 16.07 -14.75
C GLU A 150 20.51 15.70 -14.54
N THR A 151 21.24 16.63 -13.94
CA THR A 151 22.66 16.52 -13.59
C THR A 151 22.83 16.62 -12.08
N ILE A 152 23.34 15.53 -11.48
CA ILE A 152 23.47 15.37 -10.03
C ILE A 152 24.82 15.95 -9.57
N PRO A 153 24.87 17.05 -8.78
CA PRO A 153 26.13 17.58 -8.30
C PRO A 153 26.82 16.64 -7.30
N ALA A 154 28.14 16.81 -7.13
CA ALA A 154 28.95 15.98 -6.23
C ALA A 154 28.64 16.18 -4.74
N THR A 155 27.86 17.22 -4.40
CA THR A 155 27.29 17.45 -3.05
C THR A 155 26.26 16.40 -2.68
N GLU A 156 25.44 15.94 -3.63
CA GLU A 156 24.45 14.89 -3.39
C GLU A 156 25.19 13.54 -3.28
N ASN A 157 25.56 13.20 -2.05
CA ASN A 157 26.40 12.04 -1.73
C ASN A 157 25.60 10.85 -1.20
N ILE A 158 24.36 11.07 -0.74
CA ILE A 158 23.37 10.01 -0.55
C ILE A 158 22.83 9.67 -1.94
N ARG A 159 22.99 8.40 -2.36
CA ARG A 159 22.52 7.89 -3.65
C ARG A 159 22.07 6.44 -3.47
N THR A 160 20.82 6.15 -3.81
CA THR A 160 20.21 4.83 -3.66
C THR A 160 19.34 4.48 -4.86
N LEU A 161 18.99 3.20 -4.99
CA LEU A 161 17.98 2.71 -5.92
C LEU A 161 16.76 2.25 -5.13
N ARG A 162 15.55 2.50 -5.65
CA ARG A 162 14.31 1.98 -5.08
C ARG A 162 13.47 1.27 -6.13
N ALA A 163 12.97 0.09 -5.80
CA ALA A 163 12.17 -0.74 -6.69
C ALA A 163 10.76 -0.17 -6.90
N ALA A 164 10.25 -0.32 -8.12
CA ALA A 164 8.82 -0.18 -8.38
C ALA A 164 8.03 -1.20 -7.54
N LEU A 165 7.11 -0.70 -6.72
CA LEU A 165 6.33 -1.51 -5.77
C LEU A 165 5.29 -2.40 -6.48
N ASN A 166 4.80 -3.42 -5.76
CA ASN A 166 3.55 -4.07 -6.13
C ASN A 166 2.39 -3.19 -5.65
N THR A 167 1.40 -2.93 -6.52
CA THR A 167 0.14 -2.26 -6.19
C THR A 167 -1.07 -3.22 -6.19
N LEU A 168 -0.91 -4.47 -6.64
CA LEU A 168 -1.97 -5.50 -6.54
C LEU A 168 -2.36 -5.70 -5.07
N GLY A 169 -3.64 -5.50 -4.77
CA GLY A 169 -4.22 -5.60 -3.43
C GLY A 169 -4.19 -4.30 -2.63
N ASP A 170 -3.60 -3.22 -3.13
CA ASP A 170 -3.42 -1.99 -2.34
C ASP A 170 -4.75 -1.23 -2.06
N GLY A 171 -5.83 -1.52 -2.79
CA GLY A 171 -7.19 -1.09 -2.41
C GLY A 171 -7.64 -1.61 -1.04
N PHE A 172 -7.24 -2.83 -0.68
CA PHE A 172 -7.49 -3.38 0.66
C PHE A 172 -6.54 -2.75 1.70
N VAL A 173 -5.32 -2.36 1.29
CA VAL A 173 -4.35 -1.67 2.15
C VAL A 173 -4.83 -0.25 2.48
N GLU A 174 -5.39 0.48 1.50
CA GLU A 174 -6.07 1.76 1.69
C GLU A 174 -7.23 1.65 2.68
N ALA A 175 -7.96 0.52 2.66
CA ALA A 175 -9.08 0.24 3.55
C ALA A 175 -8.68 -0.22 4.98
N ILE A 176 -7.39 -0.27 5.36
CA ILE A 176 -6.99 -0.58 6.75
C ILE A 176 -7.23 0.64 7.66
N ASP A 177 -7.98 0.46 8.76
CA ASP A 177 -8.16 1.50 9.78
C ASP A 177 -6.81 1.87 10.43
N ASP A 178 -6.55 3.16 10.57
CA ASP A 178 -5.31 3.70 11.15
C ASP A 178 -4.99 3.12 12.53
N LYS A 179 -6.00 2.81 13.35
CA LYS A 179 -5.82 2.21 14.68
C LYS A 179 -5.30 0.79 14.61
N THR A 180 -5.55 0.06 13.53
CA THR A 180 -5.00 -1.29 13.33
C THR A 180 -3.49 -1.22 13.14
N LEU A 181 -3.00 -0.25 12.38
CA LEU A 181 -1.57 -0.01 12.17
C LEU A 181 -0.89 0.50 13.45
N ILE A 182 -1.55 1.40 14.19
CA ILE A 182 -1.09 1.88 15.50
C ILE A 182 -1.03 0.75 16.54
N ALA A 183 -2.07 -0.09 16.65
CA ALA A 183 -2.08 -1.20 17.60
C ALA A 183 -0.99 -2.25 17.30
N ILE A 184 -0.72 -2.52 16.02
CA ILE A 184 0.42 -3.36 15.61
C ILE A 184 1.74 -2.75 16.11
N ALA A 185 1.96 -1.44 15.92
CA ALA A 185 3.15 -0.75 16.42
C ALA A 185 3.27 -0.81 17.95
N GLU A 186 2.16 -0.67 18.68
CA GLU A 186 2.11 -0.72 20.15
C GLU A 186 2.38 -2.12 20.72
N GLU A 187 2.00 -3.20 20.01
CA GLU A 187 2.27 -4.59 20.42
C GLU A 187 3.73 -5.04 20.15
N GLN A 188 4.40 -4.50 19.13
CA GLN A 188 5.74 -4.92 18.71
C GLN A 188 6.82 -4.90 19.80
N PRO A 189 6.89 -3.91 20.72
CA PRO A 189 7.84 -3.93 21.83
C PRO A 189 7.65 -5.13 22.78
N GLU A 190 6.41 -5.52 23.10
CA GLU A 190 6.16 -6.69 23.96
C GLU A 190 6.53 -7.99 23.23
N LEU A 191 6.14 -8.11 21.95
CA LEU A 191 6.43 -9.27 21.10
C LEU A 191 7.93 -9.44 20.78
N SER A 192 8.75 -8.38 20.95
CA SER A 192 10.16 -8.35 20.56
C SER A 192 11.16 -8.25 21.71
N GLU A 193 10.72 -8.17 22.97
CA GLU A 193 11.53 -7.78 24.14
C GLU A 193 12.15 -6.36 23.98
N GLY A 194 11.38 -5.42 23.45
CA GLY A 194 11.74 -4.01 23.29
C GLY A 194 12.75 -3.73 22.18
N ARG A 195 12.81 -4.57 21.14
CA ARG A 195 13.81 -4.50 20.06
C ARG A 195 13.26 -4.07 18.69
N VAL A 196 11.95 -4.14 18.50
CA VAL A 196 11.23 -3.73 17.29
C VAL A 196 10.23 -2.64 17.69
N HIS A 197 10.23 -1.52 16.95
CA HIS A 197 9.42 -0.32 17.21
C HIS A 197 9.03 0.34 15.88
N GLY A 198 7.98 -0.17 15.24
CA GLY A 198 7.51 0.32 13.95
C GLY A 198 7.04 1.77 14.02
N GLU A 199 7.58 2.62 13.15
CA GLU A 199 7.26 4.05 13.13
C GLU A 199 5.93 4.30 12.42
N VAL A 200 4.97 4.89 13.13
CA VAL A 200 3.70 5.35 12.56
C VAL A 200 3.85 6.80 12.10
N VAL A 201 4.15 7.01 10.82
CA VAL A 201 4.20 8.36 10.23
C VAL A 201 2.80 8.87 9.84
N GLN A 202 2.58 10.18 9.97
CA GLN A 202 1.38 10.86 9.48
C GLN A 202 1.65 11.48 8.12
N ALA A 203 1.02 10.93 7.07
CA ALA A 203 1.14 11.42 5.71
C ALA A 203 0.01 12.42 5.37
N PRO A 204 0.29 13.47 4.57
CA PRO A 204 -0.72 14.40 4.10
C PRO A 204 -1.64 13.75 3.06
N ILE A 205 -2.92 14.12 3.09
CA ILE A 205 -3.91 13.72 2.07
C ILE A 205 -4.06 14.88 1.08
N PHE A 206 -3.58 14.70 -0.16
CA PHE A 206 -3.60 15.76 -1.18
C PHE A 206 -5.01 16.08 -1.68
N GLU A 207 -5.90 15.08 -1.77
CA GLU A 207 -7.32 15.28 -2.08
C GLU A 207 -8.14 15.89 -0.92
N ALA A 208 -7.56 15.97 0.28
CA ALA A 208 -8.19 16.57 1.46
C ALA A 208 -7.23 17.56 2.18
N PRO A 209 -6.86 18.70 1.55
CA PRO A 209 -5.79 19.56 2.02
C PRO A 209 -5.90 20.01 3.48
N GLY A 210 -4.79 19.89 4.21
CA GLY A 210 -4.71 20.20 5.65
C GLY A 210 -5.09 19.04 6.58
N GLN A 211 -5.50 17.89 6.04
CA GLN A 211 -5.71 16.65 6.80
C GLN A 211 -4.53 15.68 6.59
N THR A 212 -4.29 14.85 7.61
CA THR A 212 -3.33 13.73 7.56
C THR A 212 -4.02 12.42 7.93
N ARG A 213 -3.38 11.32 7.56
CA ARG A 213 -3.74 9.96 7.95
C ARG A 213 -2.46 9.15 8.13
N VAL A 214 -2.49 8.03 8.84
CA VAL A 214 -1.35 7.10 8.92
C VAL A 214 -0.86 6.77 7.51
N GLY A 215 0.44 6.89 7.29
CA GLY A 215 1.10 6.51 6.04
C GLY A 215 1.07 5.00 5.83
N ARG A 216 0.99 4.58 4.57
CA ARG A 216 0.95 3.15 4.18
C ARG A 216 1.49 2.85 2.78
N PHE A 217 1.80 3.87 1.97
CA PHE A 217 2.20 3.74 0.57
C PHE A 217 3.56 4.41 0.29
N GLY A 218 4.29 3.83 -0.67
CA GLY A 218 5.69 4.17 -0.95
C GLY A 218 6.69 3.33 -0.15
N TRP A 219 7.97 3.73 -0.17
CA TRP A 219 9.03 3.09 0.63
C TRP A 219 9.27 3.78 1.97
N LYS A 220 8.71 4.99 2.15
CA LYS A 220 8.82 5.84 3.34
C LYS A 220 7.45 6.17 3.94
N ASP A 221 6.41 5.42 3.59
CA ASP A 221 5.02 5.65 4.01
C ASP A 221 4.53 7.09 3.78
N GLN A 222 5.08 7.75 2.75
CA GLN A 222 4.88 9.18 2.53
C GLN A 222 3.54 9.55 1.89
N HIS A 223 2.66 8.56 1.66
CA HIS A 223 1.26 8.75 1.29
C HIS A 223 0.34 7.80 2.08
N SER A 224 -0.88 8.25 2.36
CA SER A 224 -1.89 7.50 3.11
C SER A 224 -3.02 6.92 2.23
N SER A 225 -3.34 7.57 1.11
CA SER A 225 -4.35 7.16 0.13
C SER A 225 -3.71 6.84 -1.23
N LEU A 226 -4.42 6.07 -2.05
CA LEU A 226 -4.00 5.74 -3.40
C LEU A 226 -4.02 6.96 -4.31
N LEU A 227 -5.04 7.81 -4.23
CA LEU A 227 -5.15 8.99 -5.09
C LEU A 227 -4.03 10.01 -4.79
N SER A 228 -3.63 10.18 -3.52
CA SER A 228 -2.44 10.96 -3.14
C SER A 228 -1.13 10.35 -3.65
N PHE A 229 -0.97 9.03 -3.55
CA PHE A 229 0.22 8.31 -4.04
C PHE A 229 0.36 8.44 -5.56
N ILE A 230 -0.72 8.20 -6.29
CA ILE A 230 -0.79 8.26 -7.75
C ILE A 230 -0.59 9.70 -8.25
N GLY A 231 -1.21 10.69 -7.59
CA GLY A 231 -1.02 12.10 -7.92
C GLY A 231 0.41 12.62 -7.70
N ASP A 232 1.17 12.03 -6.78
CA ASP A 232 2.63 12.28 -6.69
C ASP A 232 3.39 11.55 -7.79
N ALA A 233 3.11 10.27 -7.99
CA ALA A 233 3.82 9.40 -8.92
C ALA A 233 3.68 9.88 -10.38
N TYR A 234 2.50 10.33 -10.82
CA TYR A 234 2.29 10.77 -12.20
C TYR A 234 3.14 12.02 -12.52
N LEU A 235 3.27 12.95 -11.56
CA LEU A 235 4.16 14.11 -11.67
C LEU A 235 5.64 13.74 -11.54
N ASN A 236 6.02 12.86 -10.60
CA ASN A 236 7.44 12.58 -10.31
C ASN A 236 8.08 11.51 -11.20
N GLU A 237 7.33 10.48 -11.60
CA GLU A 237 7.79 9.37 -12.44
C GLU A 237 7.55 9.62 -13.93
N MET A 238 6.55 10.43 -14.30
CA MET A 238 6.16 10.66 -15.70
C MET A 238 6.16 12.15 -16.11
N GLY A 239 6.30 13.07 -15.15
CA GLY A 239 6.35 14.52 -15.37
C GLY A 239 4.99 15.23 -15.39
N ILE A 240 3.90 14.48 -15.43
CA ILE A 240 2.56 14.96 -15.79
C ILE A 240 1.87 15.58 -14.57
N SER A 241 1.65 16.90 -14.58
CA SER A 241 0.92 17.56 -13.48
C SER A 241 -0.58 17.26 -13.54
N ASN A 242 -1.18 17.23 -12.36
CA ASN A 242 -2.56 16.82 -12.15
C ASN A 242 -3.25 17.71 -11.13
N ARG A 243 -4.57 17.59 -10.98
CA ARG A 243 -5.36 18.47 -10.09
C ARG A 243 -4.90 18.48 -8.61
N LEU A 244 -4.23 17.43 -8.14
CA LEU A 244 -3.67 17.36 -6.77
C LEU A 244 -2.24 17.91 -6.70
N ARG A 245 -1.52 17.88 -7.82
CA ARG A 245 -0.14 18.35 -7.96
C ARG A 245 0.01 19.20 -9.24
N PRO A 246 -0.61 20.39 -9.30
CA PRO A 246 -0.86 21.14 -10.55
C PRO A 246 0.32 22.04 -10.96
N THR A 247 1.56 21.56 -10.84
CA THR A 247 2.76 22.34 -11.16
C THR A 247 3.89 21.40 -11.57
N ASN A 248 4.32 21.49 -12.83
CA ASN A 248 5.44 20.71 -13.37
C ASN A 248 6.73 20.94 -12.59
N VAL A 249 7.53 19.88 -12.42
CA VAL A 249 8.81 19.91 -11.69
C VAL A 249 9.85 20.84 -12.31
N THR A 250 9.67 21.21 -13.59
CA THR A 250 10.43 22.24 -14.29
C THR A 250 9.62 22.89 -15.40
N ASN A 251 9.96 24.13 -15.74
CA ASN A 251 9.47 24.84 -16.93
C ASN A 251 10.45 24.74 -18.13
N VAL A 252 11.62 24.13 -17.96
CA VAL A 252 12.58 23.91 -19.05
C VAL A 252 12.00 22.86 -20.00
N LEU A 253 11.86 23.22 -21.28
CA LEU A 253 11.17 22.43 -22.32
C LEU A 253 9.69 22.10 -22.03
N ASN A 254 9.04 22.76 -21.07
CA ASN A 254 7.60 22.56 -20.86
C ASN A 254 6.81 23.01 -22.11
N THR A 255 6.07 22.08 -22.72
CA THR A 255 5.30 22.26 -23.96
C THR A 255 3.82 22.54 -23.74
N THR A 256 3.33 22.40 -22.51
CA THR A 256 1.91 22.45 -22.13
C THR A 256 1.58 23.70 -21.31
N THR A 257 0.28 24.04 -21.21
CA THR A 257 -0.18 25.22 -20.48
C THR A 257 -1.39 24.88 -19.61
N GLY A 258 -1.23 25.02 -18.30
CA GLY A 258 -2.24 24.61 -17.32
C GLY A 258 -1.80 23.33 -16.61
N VAL A 259 -2.77 22.45 -16.35
CA VAL A 259 -2.55 21.10 -15.82
C VAL A 259 -2.70 20.12 -16.99
N GLU A 260 -1.82 19.13 -17.10
CA GLU A 260 -1.80 18.17 -18.21
C GLU A 260 -2.90 17.11 -18.07
N ASP A 261 -2.99 16.46 -16.90
CA ASP A 261 -4.06 15.52 -16.56
C ASP A 261 -5.42 16.24 -16.48
N GLN A 262 -6.33 15.87 -17.37
CA GLN A 262 -7.64 16.49 -17.55
C GLN A 262 -8.77 15.46 -17.51
N PRO A 263 -9.95 15.79 -16.94
CA PRO A 263 -11.10 14.90 -16.96
C PRO A 263 -11.60 14.56 -18.36
N ASP A 264 -12.00 13.30 -18.55
CA ASP A 264 -12.59 12.75 -19.76
C ASP A 264 -14.10 13.04 -19.90
N ASP A 265 -14.76 12.39 -20.88
CA ASP A 265 -16.22 12.45 -21.07
C ASP A 265 -17.06 11.89 -19.90
N LEU A 266 -16.47 11.09 -18.99
CA LEU A 266 -17.09 10.63 -17.73
C LEU A 266 -16.83 11.60 -16.56
N GLY A 267 -15.91 12.56 -16.72
CA GLY A 267 -15.46 13.47 -15.67
C GLY A 267 -14.37 12.88 -14.77
N LEU A 268 -13.67 11.84 -15.23
CA LEU A 268 -12.57 11.17 -14.54
C LEU A 268 -11.25 11.55 -15.20
N ALA A 269 -10.24 11.88 -14.40
CA ALA A 269 -8.89 12.14 -14.89
C ALA A 269 -8.06 10.85 -14.87
N ASP A 270 -6.86 10.83 -15.47
CA ASP A 270 -6.03 9.62 -15.54
C ASP A 270 -5.69 9.11 -14.13
N ILE A 271 -5.46 10.02 -13.17
CA ILE A 271 -5.23 9.64 -11.76
C ILE A 271 -6.45 8.98 -11.09
N ASP A 272 -7.68 9.21 -11.57
CA ASP A 272 -8.88 8.51 -11.09
C ASP A 272 -8.95 7.10 -11.66
N HIS A 273 -8.72 6.94 -12.97
CA HIS A 273 -8.67 5.63 -13.62
C HIS A 273 -7.54 4.76 -13.02
N PHE A 274 -6.36 5.32 -12.79
CA PHE A 274 -5.28 4.61 -12.08
C PHE A 274 -5.69 4.21 -10.66
N ALA A 275 -6.42 5.07 -9.93
CA ALA A 275 -6.88 4.79 -8.57
C ALA A 275 -7.97 3.71 -8.55
N GLN A 276 -8.95 3.76 -9.48
CA GLN A 276 -9.97 2.73 -9.64
C GLN A 276 -9.36 1.39 -10.05
N PHE A 277 -8.42 1.38 -11.00
CA PHE A 277 -7.65 0.18 -11.34
C PHE A 277 -6.98 -0.42 -10.11
N ILE A 278 -6.17 0.34 -9.37
CA ILE A 278 -5.46 -0.22 -8.21
C ILE A 278 -6.45 -0.65 -7.11
N ARG A 279 -7.51 0.12 -6.85
CA ARG A 279 -8.60 -0.25 -5.91
C ARG A 279 -9.35 -1.50 -6.32
N GLY A 280 -9.52 -1.76 -7.61
CA GLY A 280 -10.18 -2.93 -8.16
C GLY A 280 -9.29 -4.18 -8.26
N THR A 281 -7.98 -4.10 -8.02
CA THR A 281 -7.11 -5.27 -8.04
C THR A 281 -7.46 -6.30 -6.95
N MET A 282 -7.29 -7.58 -7.27
CA MET A 282 -7.29 -8.66 -6.28
C MET A 282 -5.95 -8.70 -5.53
N VAL A 283 -5.94 -9.27 -4.32
CA VAL A 283 -4.67 -9.49 -3.60
C VAL A 283 -3.83 -10.56 -4.31
N PRO A 284 -2.49 -10.52 -4.23
CA PRO A 284 -1.64 -11.57 -4.79
C PRO A 284 -2.02 -12.94 -4.17
N PRO A 285 -2.42 -13.94 -4.98
CA PRO A 285 -2.88 -15.22 -4.48
C PRO A 285 -1.74 -16.03 -3.90
N ARG A 286 -1.99 -16.77 -2.84
CA ARG A 286 -1.07 -17.78 -2.27
C ARG A 286 -1.13 -19.07 -3.09
N ASP A 287 0.00 -19.77 -3.25
CA ASP A 287 0.01 -21.16 -3.74
C ASP A 287 -0.57 -22.09 -2.66
N THR A 288 -1.83 -22.46 -2.83
CA THR A 288 -2.58 -23.31 -1.90
C THR A 288 -2.14 -24.77 -1.92
N VAL A 289 -1.55 -25.25 -3.01
CA VAL A 289 -1.06 -26.63 -3.14
C VAL A 289 0.26 -26.77 -2.38
N LEU A 290 1.19 -25.83 -2.58
CA LEU A 290 2.44 -25.78 -1.84
C LEU A 290 2.19 -25.48 -0.35
N ALA A 291 1.25 -24.59 -0.01
CA ALA A 291 0.88 -24.28 1.37
C ALA A 291 0.27 -25.45 2.15
N ALA A 292 -0.34 -26.42 1.47
CA ALA A 292 -0.85 -27.64 2.10
C ALA A 292 0.25 -28.68 2.40
N THR A 293 1.50 -28.47 1.95
CA THR A 293 2.59 -29.43 2.20
C THR A 293 3.07 -29.39 3.66
N PRO A 294 3.52 -30.53 4.24
CA PRO A 294 4.09 -30.54 5.58
C PRO A 294 5.30 -29.62 5.77
N ALA A 295 6.07 -29.38 4.69
CA ALA A 295 7.21 -28.46 4.70
C ALA A 295 6.76 -27.00 4.81
N ALA A 296 5.77 -26.56 4.04
CA ALA A 296 5.23 -25.19 4.16
C ALA A 296 4.50 -24.96 5.49
N LEU A 297 3.83 -25.98 6.03
CA LEU A 297 3.18 -25.91 7.34
C LEU A 297 4.21 -25.74 8.47
N ARG A 298 5.30 -26.53 8.47
CA ARG A 298 6.41 -26.31 9.42
C ARG A 298 7.13 -24.99 9.18
N GLY A 299 7.34 -24.60 7.93
CA GLY A 299 7.93 -23.31 7.58
C GLY A 299 7.16 -22.09 8.11
N GLY A 300 5.83 -22.16 8.13
CA GLY A 300 4.99 -21.12 8.74
C GLY A 300 5.14 -21.05 10.27
N GLU A 301 5.28 -22.20 10.94
CA GLU A 301 5.60 -22.24 12.37
C GLU A 301 7.00 -21.66 12.64
N LEU A 302 7.99 -22.04 11.83
CA LEU A 302 9.36 -21.53 11.91
C LEU A 302 9.42 -20.02 11.70
N PHE A 303 8.65 -19.47 10.75
CA PHE A 303 8.54 -18.04 10.48
C PHE A 303 8.10 -17.24 11.73
N ARG A 304 7.08 -17.73 12.46
CA ARG A 304 6.65 -17.15 13.74
C ARG A 304 7.69 -17.37 14.85
N ARG A 305 8.23 -18.59 14.98
CA ARG A 305 9.20 -18.99 16.02
C ARG A 305 10.53 -18.24 15.93
N VAL A 306 10.97 -17.92 14.73
CA VAL A 306 12.14 -17.05 14.46
C VAL A 306 11.84 -15.60 14.87
N GLY A 307 10.60 -15.14 14.70
CA GLY A 307 10.16 -13.78 15.01
C GLY A 307 9.96 -12.90 13.77
N CYS A 308 9.91 -13.47 12.56
CA CYS A 308 9.67 -12.70 11.33
C CYS A 308 8.30 -12.02 11.34
N SER A 309 7.30 -12.68 11.95
CA SER A 309 5.92 -12.19 12.03
C SER A 309 5.68 -11.02 12.99
N VAL A 310 6.73 -10.47 13.60
CA VAL A 310 6.64 -9.24 14.42
C VAL A 310 6.47 -8.02 13.51
N CYS A 311 7.23 -7.94 12.41
CA CYS A 311 7.03 -6.93 11.36
C CYS A 311 6.17 -7.47 10.20
N HIS A 312 6.42 -8.71 9.77
CA HIS A 312 5.65 -9.34 8.69
C HIS A 312 4.34 -9.95 9.23
N VAL A 313 3.46 -9.10 9.76
CA VAL A 313 2.17 -9.49 10.36
C VAL A 313 1.34 -10.27 9.34
N GLN A 314 1.00 -11.50 9.72
CA GLN A 314 0.46 -12.50 8.79
C GLN A 314 -0.86 -12.08 8.15
N SER A 315 -1.80 -11.55 8.93
CA SER A 315 -3.13 -11.18 8.47
C SER A 315 -3.57 -9.85 9.08
N ILE A 316 -4.28 -9.05 8.29
CA ILE A 316 -4.93 -7.82 8.72
C ILE A 316 -6.41 -7.87 8.29
N THR A 317 -7.31 -7.27 9.07
CA THR A 317 -8.71 -7.07 8.66
C THR A 317 -8.92 -5.60 8.30
N THR A 318 -9.52 -5.34 7.14
CA THR A 318 -9.87 -3.99 6.68
C THR A 318 -11.05 -3.42 7.48
N ALA A 319 -11.21 -2.10 7.44
CA ALA A 319 -12.32 -1.41 8.09
C ALA A 319 -13.69 -1.86 7.54
N PRO A 320 -14.79 -1.78 8.32
CA PRO A 320 -16.11 -2.17 7.83
C PRO A 320 -16.60 -1.34 6.63
N PRO A 321 -17.46 -1.90 5.75
CA PRO A 321 -18.09 -1.14 4.67
C PRO A 321 -18.84 0.10 5.21
N GLY A 322 -18.74 1.21 4.50
CA GLY A 322 -19.28 2.51 4.94
C GLY A 322 -18.37 3.28 5.89
N THR A 323 -17.21 2.75 6.28
CA THR A 323 -16.19 3.55 6.99
C THR A 323 -15.66 4.64 6.05
N VAL A 324 -15.65 5.88 6.54
CA VAL A 324 -15.14 7.05 5.81
C VAL A 324 -13.69 7.30 6.19
N ILE A 325 -12.81 7.36 5.20
CA ILE A 325 -11.36 7.54 5.34
C ILE A 325 -10.87 8.68 4.41
N ASP A 326 -9.56 8.91 4.40
CA ASP A 326 -8.88 9.87 3.52
C ASP A 326 -9.52 11.28 3.57
N GLY A 327 -9.71 11.77 4.79
CA GLY A 327 -10.20 13.12 5.08
C GLY A 327 -11.67 13.35 4.70
N GLY A 328 -12.43 12.29 4.40
CA GLY A 328 -13.80 12.36 3.87
C GLY A 328 -13.93 11.99 2.40
N MET A 329 -12.82 11.80 1.68
CA MET A 329 -12.81 11.66 0.22
C MET A 329 -13.02 10.24 -0.28
N PHE A 330 -12.88 9.22 0.59
CA PHE A 330 -13.16 7.83 0.24
C PHE A 330 -14.00 7.14 1.30
N THR A 331 -14.97 6.32 0.86
CA THR A 331 -15.84 5.52 1.72
C THR A 331 -15.68 4.06 1.35
N VAL A 332 -15.23 3.23 2.30
CA VAL A 332 -14.88 1.83 2.07
C VAL A 332 -16.08 1.04 1.52
N PRO A 333 -16.02 0.48 0.29
CA PRO A 333 -17.12 -0.28 -0.29
C PRO A 333 -17.15 -1.74 0.22
N GLU A 334 -18.28 -2.43 0.04
CA GLU A 334 -18.48 -3.86 0.37
C GLU A 334 -17.43 -4.81 -0.25
N ALA A 335 -16.79 -4.39 -1.36
CA ALA A 335 -15.70 -5.13 -2.01
C ALA A 335 -14.39 -5.09 -1.21
N LEU A 336 -14.12 -4.00 -0.49
CA LEU A 336 -12.87 -3.75 0.23
C LEU A 336 -13.02 -3.85 1.76
N GLY A 337 -14.22 -3.61 2.30
CA GLY A 337 -14.48 -3.58 3.74
C GLY A 337 -14.89 -4.92 4.35
N ASP A 338 -14.62 -5.11 5.64
CA ASP A 338 -14.73 -6.39 6.37
C ASP A 338 -14.00 -7.53 5.61
N LYS A 339 -12.76 -7.26 5.18
CA LYS A 339 -11.93 -8.22 4.43
C LYS A 339 -10.71 -8.66 5.21
N ILE A 340 -10.49 -9.96 5.30
CA ILE A 340 -9.26 -10.55 5.78
C ILE A 340 -8.27 -10.57 4.61
N ILE A 341 -7.14 -9.89 4.79
CA ILE A 341 -6.00 -9.93 3.88
C ILE A 341 -4.80 -10.61 4.55
N HIS A 342 -3.93 -11.22 3.74
CA HIS A 342 -2.71 -11.89 4.22
C HIS A 342 -1.44 -11.26 3.62
N PRO A 343 -1.12 -10.00 3.96
CA PRO A 343 -0.02 -9.26 3.33
C PRO A 343 1.37 -9.73 3.80
N PHE A 344 1.46 -10.33 5.00
CA PHE A 344 2.73 -10.55 5.69
C PHE A 344 3.52 -9.23 5.81
N SER A 345 2.85 -8.21 6.35
CA SER A 345 3.34 -6.85 6.61
C SER A 345 2.49 -6.17 7.67
N ASP A 346 3.14 -5.34 8.47
CA ASP A 346 2.53 -4.29 9.29
C ASP A 346 2.30 -2.98 8.51
N PHE A 347 3.06 -2.75 7.43
CA PHE A 347 3.14 -1.48 6.70
C PHE A 347 3.66 -0.30 7.54
N LEU A 348 4.62 -0.57 8.43
CA LEU A 348 5.30 0.44 9.27
C LEU A 348 6.76 0.62 8.83
N LEU A 349 7.38 1.75 9.20
CA LEU A 349 8.81 1.98 8.92
C LEU A 349 9.72 1.36 10.00
N HIS A 350 10.69 0.55 9.59
CA HIS A 350 11.70 -0.06 10.46
C HIS A 350 13.13 0.17 9.97
N ASP A 351 14.10 0.35 10.88
CA ASP A 351 15.53 0.27 10.55
C ASP A 351 16.00 -1.18 10.70
N ILE A 352 16.07 -1.88 9.57
CA ILE A 352 16.61 -3.24 9.46
C ILE A 352 18.07 -3.27 9.00
N GLY A 353 18.81 -2.16 9.13
CA GLY A 353 20.20 -2.03 8.68
C GLY A 353 20.38 -1.91 7.16
N THR A 354 19.28 -1.80 6.40
CA THR A 354 19.28 -1.48 4.96
C THR A 354 18.54 -0.18 4.67
N GLY A 355 18.67 0.81 5.55
CA GLY A 355 18.19 2.16 5.31
C GLY A 355 18.92 2.85 4.16
N ASP A 356 18.29 3.87 3.58
CA ASP A 356 18.79 4.61 2.42
C ASP A 356 19.23 6.05 2.72
N GLY A 357 19.13 6.50 3.98
CA GLY A 357 19.48 7.85 4.42
C GLY A 357 18.48 8.94 4.04
N ILE A 358 17.32 8.61 3.44
CA ILE A 358 16.38 9.58 2.86
C ILE A 358 15.15 9.77 3.75
N VAL A 359 14.73 11.02 3.95
CA VAL A 359 13.47 11.38 4.62
C VAL A 359 12.48 11.96 3.60
N GLN A 360 11.22 11.56 3.69
CA GLN A 360 10.12 12.11 2.87
C GLN A 360 8.90 12.54 3.70
N VAL A 361 8.69 11.91 4.87
CA VAL A 361 7.66 12.23 5.86
C VAL A 361 8.20 11.86 7.23
N GLY A 362 7.62 12.40 8.30
CA GLY A 362 8.04 12.11 9.67
C GLY A 362 9.33 12.82 10.10
N PRO A 363 9.87 12.45 11.28
CA PRO A 363 11.08 13.04 11.84
C PRO A 363 12.36 12.56 11.13
N GLN A 364 13.48 13.25 11.36
CA GLN A 364 14.74 13.04 10.63
C GLN A 364 15.43 11.69 10.90
N ASP A 365 15.15 11.06 12.05
CA ASP A 365 15.58 9.70 12.39
C ASP A 365 14.85 8.59 11.60
N THR A 366 13.83 8.93 10.80
CA THR A 366 13.27 8.02 9.78
C THR A 366 14.21 7.81 8.57
N ALA A 367 15.33 8.54 8.46
CA ALA A 367 16.26 8.47 7.34
C ALA A 367 16.68 7.04 6.97
N ASN A 368 16.90 6.16 7.96
CA ASN A 368 17.24 4.76 7.74
C ASN A 368 16.07 3.77 7.90
N LYS A 369 14.88 4.23 8.29
CA LYS A 369 13.70 3.38 8.36
C LYS A 369 13.08 3.19 6.97
N LEU A 370 12.54 2.02 6.68
CA LEU A 370 11.82 1.70 5.43
C LEU A 370 10.56 0.90 5.73
N ARG A 371 9.51 1.08 4.90
CA ARG A 371 8.24 0.36 5.02
C ARG A 371 8.47 -1.15 4.92
N THR A 372 7.93 -1.93 5.85
CA THR A 372 7.86 -3.40 5.70
C THR A 372 7.14 -3.74 4.40
N ALA A 373 7.88 -4.29 3.43
CA ALA A 373 7.32 -4.69 2.16
C ALA A 373 6.52 -5.99 2.31
N PRO A 374 5.25 -6.04 1.83
CA PRO A 374 4.41 -7.21 2.00
C PRO A 374 4.98 -8.39 1.20
N LEU A 375 5.00 -9.56 1.85
CA LEU A 375 5.51 -10.80 1.25
C LEU A 375 4.46 -11.50 0.38
N TRP A 376 3.24 -10.99 0.27
CA TRP A 376 2.31 -11.49 -0.76
C TRP A 376 2.89 -11.29 -2.18
N GLY A 377 2.73 -12.30 -3.03
CA GLY A 377 3.38 -12.37 -4.34
C GLY A 377 4.90 -12.48 -4.29
N LEU A 378 5.54 -12.81 -3.15
CA LEU A 378 7.00 -12.94 -3.06
C LEU A 378 7.54 -13.94 -4.09
N ARG A 379 6.82 -15.02 -4.39
CA ARG A 379 7.27 -16.04 -5.36
C ARG A 379 7.28 -15.59 -6.83
N THR A 380 6.70 -14.42 -7.17
CA THR A 380 6.80 -13.83 -8.52
C THR A 380 8.03 -12.92 -8.67
N LYS A 381 8.75 -12.64 -7.57
CA LYS A 381 9.90 -11.72 -7.52
C LYS A 381 11.21 -12.50 -7.66
N ALA A 382 12.07 -12.06 -8.58
CA ALA A 382 13.41 -12.60 -8.79
C ALA A 382 14.52 -11.77 -8.10
N ARG A 383 14.15 -10.65 -7.49
CA ARG A 383 15.03 -9.74 -6.73
C ARG A 383 14.29 -9.20 -5.51
N PHE A 384 15.02 -8.88 -4.45
CA PHE A 384 14.46 -8.56 -3.13
C PHE A 384 15.18 -7.38 -2.47
N MET A 385 14.61 -6.89 -1.36
CA MET A 385 14.91 -5.60 -0.70
C MET A 385 14.56 -4.38 -1.56
N HIS A 386 14.57 -3.18 -0.98
CA HIS A 386 14.17 -1.95 -1.67
C HIS A 386 15.06 -1.63 -2.88
N ASP A 387 16.34 -2.00 -2.83
CA ASP A 387 17.35 -1.74 -3.86
C ASP A 387 17.42 -2.81 -4.97
N LEU A 388 16.62 -3.88 -4.86
CA LEU A 388 16.71 -5.10 -5.67
C LEU A 388 18.09 -5.79 -5.67
N GLY A 389 18.96 -5.44 -4.71
CA GLY A 389 20.33 -5.96 -4.64
C GLY A 389 20.43 -7.43 -4.23
N SER A 390 19.35 -7.99 -3.67
CA SER A 390 19.32 -9.39 -3.21
C SER A 390 18.73 -10.32 -4.27
N LEU A 391 19.52 -11.30 -4.71
CA LEU A 391 19.16 -12.28 -5.76
C LEU A 391 18.62 -13.61 -5.22
N SER A 392 18.44 -13.75 -3.89
CA SER A 392 17.79 -14.89 -3.26
C SER A 392 17.12 -14.50 -1.94
N VAL A 393 16.17 -15.30 -1.49
CA VAL A 393 15.48 -15.12 -0.19
C VAL A 393 16.47 -15.22 0.97
N ASP A 394 17.39 -16.18 0.95
CA ASP A 394 18.47 -16.30 1.94
C ASP A 394 19.37 -15.06 2.00
N ASN A 395 19.68 -14.44 0.85
CA ASN A 395 20.47 -13.22 0.79
C ASN A 395 19.68 -12.03 1.38
N ALA A 396 18.40 -11.91 1.05
CA ALA A 396 17.51 -10.90 1.61
C ALA A 396 17.41 -11.02 3.15
N ILE A 397 17.11 -12.21 3.67
CA ILE A 397 17.07 -12.48 5.12
C ILE A 397 18.44 -12.23 5.77
N SER A 398 19.54 -12.57 5.09
CA SER A 398 20.90 -12.35 5.63
C SER A 398 21.28 -10.88 5.75
N ARG A 399 20.67 -9.98 4.95
CA ARG A 399 20.83 -8.52 5.04
C ARG A 399 20.02 -7.86 6.16
N HIS A 400 19.08 -8.57 6.78
CA HIS A 400 18.34 -8.03 7.92
C HIS A 400 19.26 -7.92 9.14
N ASP A 401 19.43 -6.70 9.61
CA ASP A 401 20.12 -6.34 10.84
C ASP A 401 19.23 -5.33 11.62
N GLY A 402 19.78 -4.36 12.35
CA GLY A 402 18.98 -3.37 13.09
C GLY A 402 17.97 -4.01 14.04
N GLU A 403 16.69 -3.63 13.94
CA GLU A 403 15.56 -4.21 14.66
C GLU A 403 15.38 -5.71 14.35
N ALA A 404 15.55 -6.10 13.07
CA ALA A 404 15.41 -7.46 12.57
C ALA A 404 16.64 -8.37 12.80
N ARG A 405 17.70 -7.86 13.45
CA ARG A 405 18.95 -8.58 13.76
C ARG A 405 18.73 -9.91 14.48
N GLN A 406 17.77 -9.98 15.40
CA GLN A 406 17.49 -11.21 16.17
C GLN A 406 16.76 -12.27 15.33
N PRO A 407 15.65 -11.98 14.61
CA PRO A 407 15.10 -12.87 13.59
C PRO A 407 16.16 -13.37 12.58
N ALA A 408 16.98 -12.48 12.01
CA ALA A 408 18.02 -12.87 11.07
C ALA A 408 19.09 -13.81 11.69
N ARG A 409 19.46 -13.56 12.96
CA ARG A 409 20.35 -14.43 13.74
C ARG A 409 19.72 -15.82 13.96
N ARG A 410 18.47 -15.86 14.41
CA ARG A 410 17.72 -17.11 14.65
C ARG A 410 17.52 -17.91 13.36
N PHE A 411 17.24 -17.27 12.22
CA PHE A 411 17.20 -17.92 10.91
C PHE A 411 18.54 -18.58 10.57
N ARG A 412 19.67 -17.87 10.77
CA ARG A 412 21.02 -18.43 10.53
C ARG A 412 21.31 -19.66 11.41
N GLU A 413 20.74 -19.75 12.61
CA GLU A 413 20.89 -20.88 13.55
C GLU A 413 20.01 -22.11 13.25
N LEU A 414 18.97 -21.99 12.41
CA LEU A 414 18.12 -23.12 12.01
C LEU A 414 18.93 -24.24 11.31
N SER A 415 18.44 -25.48 11.34
CA SER A 415 19.03 -26.56 10.54
C SER A 415 18.90 -26.31 9.02
N PRO A 416 19.67 -26.99 8.14
CA PRO A 416 19.48 -26.90 6.69
C PRO A 416 18.03 -27.21 6.26
N GLU A 417 17.43 -28.22 6.89
CA GLU A 417 16.06 -28.67 6.64
C GLU A 417 15.03 -27.64 7.13
N GLU A 418 15.21 -27.09 8.34
CA GLU A 418 14.35 -26.00 8.86
C GLU A 418 14.44 -24.74 7.98
N LYS A 419 15.62 -24.42 7.43
CA LYS A 419 15.77 -23.32 6.47
C LYS A 419 14.98 -23.62 5.18
N GLU A 420 15.13 -24.81 4.60
CA GLU A 420 14.39 -25.20 3.41
C GLU A 420 12.87 -25.18 3.64
N GLU A 421 12.39 -25.58 4.83
CA GLU A 421 10.98 -25.51 5.21
C GLU A 421 10.46 -24.07 5.29
N LEU A 422 11.18 -23.16 5.97
CA LEU A 422 10.81 -21.74 6.03
C LEU A 422 10.86 -21.07 4.65
N ILE A 423 11.86 -21.37 3.83
CA ILE A 423 11.95 -20.91 2.44
C ILE A 423 10.80 -21.50 1.60
N THR A 424 10.39 -22.74 1.84
CA THR A 424 9.24 -23.38 1.18
C THR A 424 7.93 -22.69 1.56
N PHE A 425 7.75 -22.32 2.82
CA PHE A 425 6.65 -21.47 3.25
C PHE A 425 6.65 -20.10 2.53
N LEU A 426 7.80 -19.42 2.46
CA LEU A 426 7.94 -18.13 1.76
C LEU A 426 7.66 -18.26 0.25
N LYS A 427 8.02 -19.38 -0.38
CA LYS A 427 7.66 -19.71 -1.78
C LYS A 427 6.16 -19.95 -1.99
N THR A 428 5.35 -20.08 -0.93
CA THR A 428 3.88 -20.12 -1.09
C THR A 428 3.28 -18.75 -1.36
N LEU A 429 3.97 -17.67 -0.98
CA LEU A 429 3.40 -16.32 -0.90
C LEU A 429 3.34 -15.60 -2.25
#